data_AF-A0A105T6J3-F1
#
_entry.id   AF-A0A105T6J3-F1
#
_cell.length_a   1.000
_cell.length_b   1.000
_cell.length_c   1.000
_cell.angle_alpha   90.00
_cell.angle_beta   90.00
_cell.angle_gamma   90.00
#
_symmetry.space_group_name_H-M   'P 1'
#
loop_
_entity.id
_entity.type
_entity.pdbx_description
1 polymer ?
#
loop_
_entity_poly.entity_id
_entity_poly.type
_entity_poly.pdbx_seq_one_letter_code
_entity_poly.pdbx_strand_id
1 'polypeptide(L)'
;MNGPERITLAVTGASGMQYALRLLDCLVREDREVHFLISKAAQLVMATETDVNLPPKPQAMQTFLTEYTGAAAGQIRVYGKEDWMSPVASGSGAPAAMVVVPCSTGTLSAIATGACNNLVERAADVTLKERRQLILVPREAPYSSIHLENMLKLSNMGAVILPASPGFYHQPQTIDDLVDFVVARILNLLNIPQDMLPRWGEHHVGGDE
;
A
#
# COMPACT_ATOMS: atom_id res chain seq x y z
N MET A 1 -16.73 12.64 1.44
CA MET A 1 -15.66 12.05 0.61
C MET A 1 -15.97 10.58 0.41
N ASN A 2 -15.77 10.02 -0.78
CA ASN A 2 -15.86 8.56 -0.98
C ASN A 2 -14.60 7.88 -0.44
N GLY A 3 -14.70 6.65 0.07
CA GLY A 3 -13.56 5.91 0.61
C GLY A 3 -13.09 6.36 2.01
N PRO A 4 -12.07 5.71 2.59
CA PRO A 4 -11.58 6.00 3.94
C PRO A 4 -10.88 7.36 4.01
N GLU A 5 -11.08 8.09 5.10
CA GLU A 5 -10.40 9.38 5.35
C GLU A 5 -8.95 9.19 5.84
N ARG A 6 -8.71 8.08 6.55
CA ARG A 6 -7.40 7.71 7.12
C ARG A 6 -6.99 6.35 6.59
N ILE A 7 -5.74 6.23 6.12
CA ILE A 7 -5.20 4.99 5.55
C ILE A 7 -3.84 4.70 6.20
N THR A 8 -3.62 3.45 6.63
CA THR A 8 -2.26 2.98 6.94
C THR A 8 -1.58 2.54 5.65
N LEU A 9 -0.47 3.19 5.29
CA LEU A 9 0.37 2.79 4.17
C LEU A 9 1.68 2.20 4.71
N ALA A 10 1.87 0.90 4.52
CA ALA A 10 3.10 0.20 4.90
C ALA A 10 3.93 -0.17 3.68
N VAL A 11 5.23 0.15 3.73
CA VAL A 11 6.19 -0.12 2.65
C VAL A 11 7.21 -1.14 3.13
N THR A 12 7.36 -2.26 2.41
CA THR A 12 8.22 -3.38 2.83
C THR A 12 9.17 -3.82 1.71
N GLY A 13 10.16 -4.68 2.04
CA GLY A 13 11.37 -4.88 1.23
C GLY A 13 11.22 -5.77 -0.02
N ALA A 14 10.15 -5.63 -0.80
CA ALA A 14 10.08 -6.16 -2.17
C ALA A 14 10.35 -5.02 -3.18
N SER A 15 10.77 -5.30 -4.43
CA SER A 15 10.88 -4.20 -5.42
C SER A 15 9.53 -3.66 -5.82
N GLY A 16 9.57 -2.46 -6.40
CA GLY A 16 8.38 -1.70 -6.81
C GLY A 16 8.16 -0.50 -5.91
N MET A 17 9.22 0.17 -5.47
CA MET A 17 9.12 1.36 -4.60
C MET A 17 8.33 2.49 -5.25
N GLN A 18 8.32 2.55 -6.58
CA GLN A 18 7.52 3.48 -7.36
C GLN A 18 6.01 3.35 -7.09
N TYR A 19 5.49 2.12 -6.89
CA TYR A 19 4.07 1.92 -6.53
C TYR A 19 3.73 2.56 -5.19
N ALA A 20 4.63 2.47 -4.21
CA ALA A 20 4.43 3.05 -2.88
C ALA A 20 4.46 4.58 -2.92
N LEU A 21 5.45 5.15 -3.61
CA LEU A 21 5.58 6.61 -3.77
C LEU A 21 4.39 7.18 -4.54
N ARG A 22 3.98 6.53 -5.63
CA ARG A 22 2.84 6.96 -6.45
C ARG A 22 1.51 6.83 -5.70
N LEU A 23 1.30 5.76 -4.93
CA LEU A 23 0.12 5.65 -4.08
C LEU A 23 0.09 6.74 -3.00
N LEU A 24 1.22 7.01 -2.33
CA LEU A 24 1.31 8.07 -1.33
C LEU A 24 0.94 9.44 -1.93
N ASP A 25 1.50 9.76 -3.09
CA ASP A 25 1.18 10.98 -3.86
C ASP A 25 -0.32 11.09 -4.18
N CYS A 26 -0.94 10.02 -4.68
CA CYS A 26 -2.38 10.01 -4.96
C CYS A 26 -3.24 10.19 -3.70
N LEU A 27 -2.90 9.51 -2.61
CA LEU A 27 -3.63 9.64 -1.34
C LEU A 27 -3.54 11.07 -0.76
N VAL A 28 -2.38 11.72 -0.91
CA VAL A 28 -2.20 13.12 -0.49
C VAL A 28 -3.06 14.07 -1.33
N ARG A 29 -3.06 13.91 -2.66
CA ARG A 29 -3.88 14.73 -3.56
C ARG A 29 -5.39 14.55 -3.34
N GLU A 30 -5.80 13.37 -2.91
CA GLU A 30 -7.18 13.06 -2.55
C GLU A 30 -7.51 13.44 -1.09
N ASP A 31 -6.71 14.31 -0.46
CA ASP A 31 -6.91 14.85 0.88
C ASP A 31 -7.03 13.78 2.00
N ARG A 32 -6.32 12.66 1.86
CA ARG A 32 -6.33 11.58 2.86
C ARG A 32 -5.23 11.74 3.88
N GLU A 33 -5.52 11.43 5.14
CA GLU A 33 -4.48 11.28 6.17
C GLU A 33 -3.82 9.91 6.03
N VAL A 34 -2.49 9.89 5.93
CA VAL A 34 -1.69 8.69 5.71
C VAL A 34 -0.85 8.38 6.94
N HIS A 35 -1.08 7.22 7.53
CA HIS A 35 -0.28 6.65 8.60
C HIS A 35 0.81 5.80 7.95
N PHE A 36 2.00 6.36 7.78
CA PHE A 36 3.07 5.78 7.00
C PHE A 36 4.01 4.92 7.87
N LEU A 37 4.23 3.69 7.42
CA LEU A 37 5.14 2.72 8.03
C LEU A 37 6.12 2.24 6.98
N ILE A 38 7.39 2.04 7.35
CA ILE A 38 8.39 1.51 6.42
C ILE A 38 9.35 0.57 7.14
N SER A 39 9.66 -0.57 6.52
CA SER A 39 10.65 -1.50 7.05
C SER A 39 12.09 -1.07 6.73
N LYS A 40 13.06 -1.56 7.49
CA LYS A 40 14.49 -1.29 7.20
C LYS A 40 14.90 -1.79 5.82
N ALA A 41 14.37 -2.94 5.39
CA ALA A 41 14.65 -3.49 4.06
C ALA A 41 14.05 -2.58 2.96
N ALA A 42 12.85 -2.04 3.16
CA ALA A 42 12.24 -1.11 2.20
C ALA A 42 13.06 0.17 2.00
N GLN A 43 13.68 0.72 3.04
CA GLN A 43 14.56 1.90 2.90
C GLN A 43 15.74 1.61 1.97
N LEU A 44 16.35 0.42 2.09
CA LEU A 44 17.44 0.00 1.21
C LEU A 44 16.97 -0.17 -0.24
N VAL A 45 15.81 -0.81 -0.43
CA VAL A 45 15.23 -1.02 -1.75
C VAL A 45 14.86 0.33 -2.40
N MET A 46 14.31 1.27 -1.64
CA MET A 46 13.99 2.62 -2.14
C MET A 46 15.22 3.36 -2.62
N ALA A 47 16.32 3.33 -1.86
CA ALA A 47 17.59 3.94 -2.27
C ALA A 47 18.24 3.22 -3.48
N THR A 48 17.85 1.98 -3.76
CA THR A 48 18.36 1.21 -4.91
C THR A 48 17.55 1.48 -6.18
N GLU A 49 16.24 1.66 -6.07
CA GLU A 49 15.32 1.72 -7.20
C GLU A 49 14.92 3.13 -7.63
N THR A 50 15.21 4.11 -6.78
CA THR A 50 14.76 5.50 -6.96
C THR A 50 15.84 6.46 -6.48
N ASP A 51 15.77 7.72 -6.92
CA ASP A 51 16.63 8.78 -6.41
C ASP A 51 16.16 9.33 -5.04
N VAL A 52 15.12 8.73 -4.45
CA VAL A 52 14.55 9.15 -3.17
C VAL A 52 15.39 8.63 -2.01
N ASN A 53 16.05 9.55 -1.32
CA ASN A 53 16.85 9.26 -0.13
C ASN A 53 16.06 9.58 1.14
N LEU A 54 15.31 8.59 1.65
CA LEU A 54 14.53 8.77 2.88
C LEU A 54 15.44 8.93 4.12
N PRO A 55 15.23 9.96 4.94
CA PRO A 55 15.88 10.05 6.25
C PRO A 55 15.50 8.84 7.14
N PRO A 56 16.43 8.25 7.89
CA PRO A 56 16.15 7.03 8.64
C PRO A 56 15.29 7.23 9.90
N LYS A 57 15.20 8.47 10.41
CA LYS A 57 14.43 8.79 11.63
C LYS A 57 12.99 9.19 11.28
N PRO A 58 11.96 8.70 11.98
CA PRO A 58 10.56 8.97 11.66
C PRO A 58 10.22 10.45 11.49
N GLN A 59 10.67 11.31 12.41
CA GLN A 59 10.37 12.75 12.35
C GLN A 59 10.95 13.42 11.10
N ALA A 60 12.22 13.12 10.76
CA ALA A 60 12.86 13.68 9.58
C ALA A 60 12.26 13.10 8.29
N MET A 61 11.89 11.81 8.30
CA MET A 61 11.18 11.17 7.19
C MET A 61 9.81 11.80 6.96
N GLN A 62 9.07 12.12 8.03
CA GLN A 62 7.77 12.78 7.93
C GLN A 62 7.91 14.15 7.27
N THR A 63 8.87 14.97 7.73
CA THR A 63 9.15 16.27 7.10
C THR A 63 9.48 16.10 5.62
N PHE A 64 10.41 15.20 5.30
CA PHE A 64 10.80 14.92 3.91
C PHE A 64 9.61 14.49 3.05
N LEU A 65 8.80 13.51 3.49
CA LEU A 65 7.65 13.01 2.73
C LEU A 65 6.56 14.06 2.56
N THR A 66 6.38 14.94 3.56
CA THR A 66 5.44 16.05 3.50
C THR A 66 5.87 17.04 2.43
N GLU A 67 7.15 17.42 2.39
CA GLU A 67 7.71 18.29 1.35
C GLU A 67 7.67 17.63 -0.04
N TYR A 68 8.06 16.35 -0.12
CA TYR A 68 8.11 15.59 -1.37
C TYR A 68 6.75 15.49 -2.07
N THR A 69 5.67 15.33 -1.30
CA THR A 69 4.30 15.19 -1.84
C THR A 69 3.51 16.49 -1.86
N GLY A 70 4.01 17.56 -1.24
CA GLY A 70 3.25 18.80 -1.02
C GLY A 70 2.09 18.64 -0.03
N ALA A 71 2.15 17.66 0.86
CA ALA A 71 1.10 17.37 1.83
C ALA A 71 0.91 18.50 2.86
N ALA A 72 -0.31 18.64 3.38
CA ALA A 72 -0.59 19.53 4.50
C ALA A 72 0.09 19.04 5.79
N ALA A 73 0.36 19.97 6.71
CA ALA A 73 0.94 19.65 8.01
C ALA A 73 0.06 18.64 8.77
N GLY A 74 0.63 17.49 9.13
CA GLY A 74 -0.06 16.41 9.84
C GLY A 74 -0.85 15.44 8.97
N GLN A 75 -0.94 15.68 7.65
CA GLN A 75 -1.58 14.77 6.71
C GLN A 75 -0.80 13.45 6.55
N ILE A 76 0.53 13.51 6.55
CA ILE A 76 1.40 12.33 6.63
C ILE A 76 1.91 12.19 8.07
N ARG A 77 1.71 11.02 8.67
CA ARG A 77 2.16 10.67 10.02
C ARG A 77 3.04 9.43 9.96
N VAL A 78 4.34 9.60 10.21
CA VAL A 78 5.31 8.49 10.13
C VAL A 78 5.54 7.91 11.51
N TYR A 79 5.42 6.59 11.64
CA TYR A 79 5.69 5.89 12.90
C TYR A 79 6.91 4.98 12.81
N GLY A 80 7.63 4.87 13.93
CA GLY A 80 8.78 3.97 14.04
C GLY A 80 8.37 2.49 14.06
N LYS A 81 9.32 1.61 13.72
CA LYS A 81 9.14 0.15 13.69
C LYS A 81 8.52 -0.44 14.98
N GLU A 82 8.80 0.16 16.13
CA GLU A 82 8.39 -0.31 17.47
C GLU A 82 7.60 0.76 18.23
N ASP A 83 6.97 1.70 17.52
CA ASP A 83 6.12 2.72 18.13
C ASP A 83 4.73 2.17 18.46
N TRP A 84 4.66 1.41 19.55
CA TRP A 84 3.45 0.75 20.03
C TRP A 84 2.39 1.72 20.58
N MET A 85 2.73 2.99 20.77
CA MET A 85 1.80 4.04 21.19
C MET A 85 1.11 4.71 20.00
N SER A 86 1.50 4.35 18.77
CA SER A 86 0.83 4.83 17.56
C SER A 86 -0.62 4.31 17.45
N PRO A 87 -1.52 5.06 16.78
CA PRO A 87 -2.91 4.64 16.60
C PRO A 87 -3.05 3.28 15.90
N VAL A 88 -2.14 2.98 14.96
CA VAL A 88 -2.17 1.73 14.16
C VAL A 88 -1.91 0.47 14.98
N ALA A 89 -1.36 0.58 16.19
CA ALA A 89 -1.08 -0.56 17.08
C ALA A 89 -2.32 -1.10 17.82
N SER A 90 -3.43 -0.35 17.82
CA SER A 90 -4.65 -0.68 18.56
C SER A 90 -5.91 -0.59 17.70
N GLY A 91 -6.83 -1.54 17.89
CA GLY A 91 -8.12 -1.54 17.19
C GLY A 91 -8.98 -0.31 17.51
N SER A 92 -8.84 0.28 18.71
CA SER A 92 -9.57 1.50 19.07
C SER A 92 -9.10 2.75 18.33
N GLY A 93 -7.85 2.76 17.83
CA GLY A 93 -7.22 3.92 17.21
C GLY A 93 -6.93 3.78 15.71
N ALA A 94 -6.79 2.55 15.21
CA ALA A 94 -6.27 2.31 13.87
C ALA A 94 -7.20 2.88 12.77
N PRO A 95 -6.68 3.21 11.59
CA PRO A 95 -7.48 3.60 10.42
C PRO A 95 -8.41 2.48 9.92
N ALA A 96 -9.34 2.83 9.02
CA ALA A 96 -10.34 1.91 8.46
C ALA A 96 -9.80 1.00 7.34
N ALA A 97 -8.65 1.37 6.75
CA ALA A 97 -7.99 0.61 5.71
C ALA A 97 -6.47 0.61 5.89
N MET A 98 -5.83 -0.49 5.48
CA MET A 98 -4.39 -0.65 5.43
C MET A 98 -3.97 -1.22 4.07
N VAL A 99 -2.93 -0.63 3.49
CA VAL A 99 -2.27 -1.13 2.27
C VAL A 99 -0.81 -1.44 2.60
N VAL A 100 -0.36 -2.63 2.23
CA VAL A 100 1.07 -2.98 2.23
C VAL A 100 1.56 -3.01 0.78
N VAL A 101 2.29 -1.98 0.36
CA VAL A 101 2.82 -1.87 -1.01
C VAL A 101 4.24 -1.28 -1.04
N PRO A 102 5.20 -1.96 -1.68
CA PRO A 102 5.14 -3.38 -2.03
C PRO A 102 5.16 -4.25 -0.76
N CYS A 103 4.57 -5.44 -0.86
CA CYS A 103 4.53 -6.46 0.20
C CYS A 103 5.58 -7.54 -0.07
N SER A 104 6.63 -7.60 0.76
CA SER A 104 7.62 -8.67 0.71
C SER A 104 7.02 -10.00 1.14
N THR A 105 7.53 -11.11 0.59
CA THR A 105 7.08 -12.47 0.98
C THR A 105 7.32 -12.76 2.46
N GLY A 106 8.35 -12.16 3.06
CA GLY A 106 8.60 -12.20 4.50
C GLY A 106 7.50 -11.52 5.32
N THR A 107 7.09 -10.30 4.93
CA THR A 107 5.95 -9.61 5.58
C THR A 107 4.64 -10.36 5.34
N LEU A 108 4.39 -10.83 4.12
CA LEU A 108 3.23 -11.67 3.80
C LEU A 108 3.15 -12.88 4.76
N SER A 109 4.26 -13.60 4.94
CA SER A 109 4.34 -14.73 5.86
C SER A 109 4.05 -14.32 7.30
N ALA A 110 4.65 -13.22 7.77
CA ALA A 110 4.48 -12.75 9.14
C ALA A 110 3.03 -12.33 9.44
N ILE A 111 2.35 -11.71 8.47
CA ILE A 111 0.93 -11.38 8.58
C ILE A 111 0.08 -12.66 8.57
N ALA A 112 0.37 -13.60 7.66
CA ALA A 112 -0.35 -14.87 7.58
C ALA A 112 -0.24 -15.72 8.86
N THR A 113 0.86 -15.61 9.59
CA THR A 113 1.09 -16.33 10.86
C THR A 113 0.70 -15.53 12.10
N GLY A 114 0.34 -14.25 11.97
CA GLY A 114 0.02 -13.37 13.10
C GLY A 114 1.23 -13.02 13.97
N ALA A 115 2.42 -12.95 13.38
CA ALA A 115 3.67 -12.89 14.12
C ALA A 115 3.88 -11.60 14.94
N CYS A 116 3.36 -10.46 14.46
CA CYS A 116 3.35 -9.18 15.19
C CYS A 116 4.73 -8.71 15.75
N ASN A 117 5.84 -9.01 15.07
CA ASN A 117 7.20 -8.68 15.55
C ASN A 117 7.57 -7.19 15.39
N ASN A 118 6.77 -6.43 14.66
CA ASN A 118 6.94 -4.99 14.47
C ASN A 118 5.60 -4.33 14.15
N LEU A 119 5.61 -3.00 14.06
CA LEU A 119 4.40 -2.20 13.88
C LEU A 119 3.68 -2.46 12.56
N VAL A 120 4.38 -2.81 11.47
CA VAL A 120 3.73 -3.18 10.19
C VAL A 120 2.91 -4.46 10.37
N GLU A 121 3.54 -5.50 10.94
CA GLU A 121 2.88 -6.78 11.18
C GLU A 121 1.71 -6.63 12.15
N ARG A 122 1.91 -5.87 13.24
CA ARG A 122 0.87 -5.62 14.23
C ARG A 122 -0.29 -4.80 13.66
N ALA A 123 -0.02 -3.77 12.85
CA ALA A 123 -1.08 -2.98 12.22
C ALA A 123 -1.93 -3.84 11.27
N ALA A 124 -1.33 -4.78 10.55
CA ALA A 124 -2.05 -5.71 9.69
C ALA A 124 -2.91 -6.70 10.51
N ASP A 125 -2.37 -7.25 11.60
CA ASP A 125 -3.13 -8.09 12.54
C ASP A 125 -4.32 -7.34 13.17
N VAL A 126 -4.10 -6.08 13.57
CA VAL A 126 -5.17 -5.20 14.04
C VAL A 126 -6.21 -4.96 12.95
N THR A 127 -5.79 -4.73 11.71
CA THR A 127 -6.71 -4.53 10.59
C THR A 127 -7.57 -5.77 10.36
N LEU A 128 -6.97 -6.96 10.35
CA LEU A 128 -7.68 -8.24 10.19
C LEU A 128 -8.69 -8.51 11.32
N LYS A 129 -8.26 -8.41 12.58
CA LYS A 129 -9.13 -8.74 13.73
C LYS A 129 -10.31 -7.77 13.88
N GLU A 130 -10.14 -6.52 13.46
CA GLU A 130 -11.20 -5.50 13.44
C GLU A 130 -12.07 -5.57 12.17
N ARG A 131 -11.84 -6.56 11.31
CA ARG A 131 -12.55 -6.74 10.02
C ARG A 131 -12.49 -5.50 9.12
N ARG A 132 -11.35 -4.84 9.14
CA ARG A 132 -11.05 -3.67 8.30
C ARG A 132 -10.40 -4.11 7.00
N GLN A 133 -10.39 -3.21 6.02
CA GLN A 133 -9.86 -3.55 4.71
C GLN A 133 -8.33 -3.64 4.76
N LEU A 134 -7.79 -4.82 4.47
CA LEU A 134 -6.36 -5.05 4.29
C LEU A 134 -6.08 -5.38 2.82
N ILE A 135 -5.22 -4.60 2.18
CA ILE A 135 -4.75 -4.84 0.81
C ILE A 135 -3.26 -5.15 0.87
N LEU A 136 -2.86 -6.32 0.36
CA LEU A 136 -1.47 -6.74 0.26
C LEU A 136 -1.06 -6.77 -1.20
N VAL A 137 0.02 -6.06 -1.52
CA VAL A 137 0.51 -5.92 -2.90
C VAL A 137 1.84 -6.66 -3.08
N PRO A 138 1.83 -8.00 -3.19
CA PRO A 138 3.06 -8.76 -3.32
C PRO A 138 3.74 -8.51 -4.66
N ARG A 139 5.07 -8.35 -4.63
CA ARG A 139 5.92 -8.37 -5.83
C ARG A 139 6.93 -9.50 -5.70
N GLU A 140 6.66 -10.61 -6.36
CA GLU A 140 7.55 -11.76 -6.43
C GLU A 140 7.26 -12.58 -7.69
N ALA A 141 8.29 -13.21 -8.27
CA ALA A 141 8.12 -14.22 -9.31
C ALA A 141 9.40 -15.09 -9.38
N PRO A 142 9.28 -16.42 -9.39
CA PRO A 142 8.06 -17.24 -9.30
C PRO A 142 7.48 -17.30 -7.87
N TYR A 143 6.18 -17.63 -7.74
CA TYR A 143 5.60 -17.96 -6.45
C TYR A 143 5.87 -19.43 -6.08
N SER A 144 6.39 -19.66 -4.88
CA SER A 144 6.45 -20.99 -4.28
C SER A 144 5.11 -21.37 -3.64
N SER A 145 4.92 -22.65 -3.32
CA SER A 145 3.74 -23.10 -2.56
C SER A 145 3.62 -22.40 -1.20
N ILE A 146 4.73 -22.03 -0.56
CA ILE A 146 4.73 -21.28 0.70
C ILE A 146 4.08 -19.90 0.49
N HIS A 147 4.44 -19.21 -0.60
CA HIS A 147 3.86 -17.90 -0.90
C HIS A 147 2.36 -18.03 -1.21
N LEU A 148 1.98 -19.03 -2.01
CA LEU A 148 0.60 -19.29 -2.41
C LEU A 148 -0.28 -19.66 -1.20
N GLU A 149 0.19 -20.51 -0.30
CA GLU A 149 -0.56 -20.89 0.91
C GLU A 149 -0.80 -19.69 1.84
N ASN A 150 0.23 -18.86 2.05
CA ASN A 150 0.10 -17.64 2.84
C ASN A 150 -0.88 -16.65 2.19
N MET A 151 -0.81 -16.45 0.87
CA MET A 151 -1.76 -15.61 0.14
C MET A 151 -3.20 -16.16 0.23
N LEU A 152 -3.37 -17.47 0.03
CA LEU A 152 -4.68 -18.13 0.11
C LEU A 152 -5.30 -17.99 1.51
N LYS A 153 -4.51 -18.24 2.56
CA LYS A 153 -4.97 -18.11 3.95
C LYS A 153 -5.50 -16.70 4.22
N LEU A 154 -4.74 -15.68 3.86
CA LEU A 154 -5.12 -14.29 4.07
C LEU A 154 -6.31 -13.87 3.20
N SER A 155 -6.38 -14.35 1.96
CA SER A 155 -7.53 -14.14 1.08
C SER A 155 -8.81 -14.72 1.68
N ASN A 156 -8.75 -15.93 2.24
CA ASN A 156 -9.89 -16.57 2.92
C ASN A 156 -10.31 -15.82 4.20
N MET A 157 -9.42 -15.05 4.80
CA MET A 157 -9.72 -14.17 5.95
C MET A 157 -10.28 -12.80 5.53
N GLY A 158 -10.40 -12.53 4.23
CA GLY A 158 -10.96 -11.29 3.69
C GLY A 158 -9.93 -10.21 3.34
N ALA A 159 -8.63 -10.49 3.46
CA ALA A 159 -7.61 -9.60 2.89
C ALA A 159 -7.63 -9.67 1.36
N VAL A 160 -7.36 -8.56 0.69
CA VAL A 160 -7.21 -8.53 -0.75
C VAL A 160 -5.75 -8.81 -1.11
N ILE A 161 -5.52 -9.85 -1.92
CA ILE A 161 -4.23 -10.13 -2.52
C ILE A 161 -4.22 -9.51 -3.93
N LEU A 162 -3.50 -8.40 -4.10
CA LEU A 162 -3.38 -7.69 -5.37
C LEU A 162 -1.91 -7.73 -5.82
N PRO A 163 -1.46 -8.76 -6.55
CA PRO A 163 -0.07 -8.80 -6.98
C PRO A 163 0.27 -7.59 -7.87
N ALA A 164 1.51 -7.13 -7.82
CA ALA A 164 2.03 -6.05 -8.68
C ALA A 164 2.22 -6.53 -10.14
N SER A 165 1.11 -6.88 -10.78
CA SER A 165 1.02 -7.45 -12.12
C SER A 165 0.18 -6.52 -13.02
N PRO A 166 0.78 -5.45 -13.57
CA PRO A 166 0.04 -4.46 -14.37
C PRO A 166 -0.53 -5.04 -15.66
N GLY A 167 -1.71 -4.59 -16.05
CA GLY A 167 -2.38 -4.99 -17.28
C GLY A 167 -1.96 -4.12 -18.47
N PHE A 168 -2.00 -4.70 -19.66
CA PHE A 168 -1.57 -4.04 -20.92
C PHE A 168 -2.74 -3.63 -21.81
N TYR A 169 -3.98 -3.84 -21.36
CA TYR A 169 -5.19 -3.61 -22.17
C TYR A 169 -5.50 -2.12 -22.42
N HIS A 170 -4.76 -1.21 -21.78
CA HIS A 170 -4.77 0.22 -22.08
C HIS A 170 -3.59 0.70 -22.93
N GLN A 171 -2.79 -0.23 -23.48
CA GLN A 171 -1.62 0.08 -24.32
C GLN A 171 -0.64 1.07 -23.66
N PRO A 172 -0.06 0.74 -22.49
CA PRO A 172 0.85 1.62 -21.76
C PRO A 172 2.05 2.02 -22.65
N GLN A 173 2.44 3.30 -22.58
CA GLN A 173 3.55 3.89 -23.33
C GLN A 173 4.80 4.10 -22.45
N THR A 174 4.60 4.19 -21.14
CA THR A 174 5.65 4.48 -20.15
C THR A 174 5.63 3.46 -19.01
N ILE A 175 6.70 3.45 -18.21
CA ILE A 175 6.73 2.70 -16.95
C ILE A 175 5.69 3.29 -15.98
N ASP A 176 5.50 4.60 -15.99
CA ASP A 176 4.53 5.28 -15.12
C ASP A 176 3.10 4.80 -15.39
N ASP A 177 2.74 4.51 -16.65
CA ASP A 177 1.43 3.93 -16.99
C ASP A 177 1.20 2.56 -16.33
N LEU A 178 2.27 1.74 -16.22
CA LEU A 178 2.23 0.45 -15.54
C LEU A 178 2.15 0.62 -14.01
N VAL A 179 2.83 1.63 -13.47
CA VAL A 179 2.73 2.00 -12.05
C VAL A 179 1.31 2.45 -11.71
N ASP A 180 0.78 3.36 -12.51
CA ASP A 180 -0.55 3.95 -12.39
C ASP A 180 -1.64 2.88 -12.49
N PHE A 181 -1.46 1.87 -13.34
CA PHE A 181 -2.39 0.74 -13.39
C PHE A 181 -2.58 0.08 -12.02
N VAL A 182 -1.49 -0.29 -11.34
CA VAL A 182 -1.56 -0.98 -10.05
C VAL A 182 -2.10 -0.04 -8.98
N VAL A 183 -1.64 1.22 -8.95
CA VAL A 183 -2.10 2.22 -7.99
C VAL A 183 -3.59 2.51 -8.16
N ALA A 184 -4.08 2.67 -9.39
CA ALA A 184 -5.50 2.86 -9.68
C ALA A 184 -6.35 1.69 -9.19
N ARG A 185 -5.87 0.45 -9.31
CA ARG A 185 -6.56 -0.73 -8.77
C ARG A 185 -6.61 -0.72 -7.24
N ILE A 186 -5.57 -0.24 -6.57
CA ILE A 186 -5.58 -0.03 -5.11
C ILE A 186 -6.60 1.05 -4.73
N LEU A 187 -6.59 2.20 -5.38
CA LEU A 187 -7.53 3.31 -5.11
C LEU A 187 -8.98 2.88 -5.35
N ASN A 188 -9.25 2.14 -6.43
CA ASN A 188 -10.58 1.57 -6.69
C ASN A 188 -11.05 0.63 -5.57
N LEU A 189 -10.17 -0.22 -5.03
CA LEU A 189 -10.50 -1.09 -3.88
C LEU A 189 -10.78 -0.29 -2.62
N LEU A 190 -10.05 0.81 -2.39
CA LEU A 190 -10.29 1.74 -1.29
C LEU A 190 -11.53 2.62 -1.53
N ASN A 191 -12.18 2.53 -2.69
CA ASN A 191 -13.26 3.42 -3.12
C ASN A 191 -12.85 4.91 -3.09
N ILE A 192 -11.60 5.19 -3.42
CA ILE A 192 -11.07 6.54 -3.59
C ILE A 192 -11.11 6.87 -5.09
N PRO A 193 -11.61 8.05 -5.50
CA PRO A 193 -11.63 8.47 -6.89
C PRO A 193 -10.24 8.43 -7.53
N GLN A 194 -10.20 8.09 -8.82
CA GLN A 194 -9.00 8.12 -9.65
C GLN A 194 -9.41 8.20 -11.12
N ASP A 195 -8.59 8.86 -11.93
CA ASP A 195 -8.76 9.05 -13.38
C ASP A 195 -7.60 8.46 -14.21
N MET A 196 -6.64 7.79 -13.56
CA MET A 196 -5.49 7.14 -14.18
C MET A 196 -5.87 5.88 -14.98
N LEU A 197 -6.89 5.15 -14.52
CA LEU A 197 -7.40 3.94 -15.15
C LEU A 197 -8.88 4.11 -15.52
N PRO A 198 -9.19 4.23 -16.82
CA PRO A 198 -10.57 4.35 -17.28
C PRO A 198 -11.43 3.16 -16.85
N ARG A 199 -12.72 3.41 -16.60
CA ARG A 199 -13.68 2.34 -16.30
C ARG A 199 -13.94 1.52 -17.56
N TRP A 200 -13.63 0.23 -17.47
CA TRP A 200 -13.81 -0.68 -18.60
C TRP A 200 -15.28 -0.78 -19.02
N GLY A 201 -15.56 -0.51 -20.30
CA GLY A 201 -16.89 -0.69 -20.90
C GLY A 201 -17.93 0.41 -20.57
N GLU A 202 -17.58 1.47 -19.84
CA GLU A 202 -18.55 2.53 -19.46
C GLU A 202 -19.14 3.27 -20.68
N HIS A 203 -18.38 3.33 -21.79
CA HIS A 203 -18.82 3.89 -23.07
C HIS A 203 -19.19 2.83 -24.11
N HIS A 204 -19.26 1.55 -23.73
CA HIS A 204 -19.69 0.49 -24.65
C HIS A 204 -21.22 0.54 -24.77
N VAL A 205 -21.69 1.32 -25.73
CA VAL A 205 -23.06 1.19 -26.25
C VAL A 205 -23.06 -0.14 -27.02
N GLY A 206 -23.93 -1.08 -26.62
CA GLY A 206 -23.94 -2.45 -27.14
C GLY A 206 -23.79 -2.50 -28.67
N GLY A 207 -22.99 -3.46 -29.14
CA GLY A 207 -22.52 -3.52 -30.52
C GLY A 207 -23.62 -3.44 -31.58
N ASP A 208 -23.27 -2.79 -32.69
CA ASP A 208 -23.78 -3.17 -34.00
C ASP A 208 -23.44 -4.66 -34.22
N GLU A 209 -24.48 -5.50 -34.22
CA GLU A 209 -24.59 -6.90 -34.69
C GLU A 209 -23.52 -7.94 -34.28
#